data_AF-A0A973RWL3-F1
#
_entry.id   AF-A0A973RWL3-F1
#
_cell.length_a   1.000
_cell.length_b   1.000
_cell.length_c   1.000
_cell.angle_alpha   90.00
_cell.angle_beta   90.00
_cell.angle_gamma   90.00
#
_symmetry.space_group_name_H-M   'P 1'
#
loop_
_entity.id
_entity.type
_entity.pdbx_description
1 polymer ?
#
loop_
_entity_poly.entity_id
_entity_poly.type
_entity_poly.pdbx_seq_one_letter_code
_entity_poly.pdbx_strand_id
1 'polypeptide(L)'
;AAASLSGIGVPKVDLPSWSSHALAGLPEGPALGLTAAVLTTTLVCSVQSLLGAVAVDKLVAARPGLTARVKRADLDRELLGQGAANIVSGSLGGLPVAGVAVRSSANVNTGAVSRNSTMLHGVLVVIAALLMVPLLELIPLASLAALVMAVGIQMVSLHHIRTVTRHREVLVYAVTTLGVVFLGVLVGVTLGIAVAVAVAMHRLARTRITHEEKEGVHHVHVRGQLTFLAVPRLSRALHLVPQGAHAVVELDGSFVDHAAYESLQDWQTTHTAQGGSAEVTGRRTGPRPLTEPAPLHEGHGESSVGCRCRPWTPWRNHRCERPQSAPDADHPGAPGGPTGPGGPHGSGGRSGHQLARGISAFQRNTAPLVRSELARLAREGQRPSQLFLTCADSRLVTSMITSSGPGDLFVVRNVGNLVPLPGEESGDDSVAAAIEYAVDVLQVRSITVCGHSGCGAMQALLDAEPGGARTPLKRWLRHGLPSLERMADEGRPWARLAGRVPADAVEQLCLTNVVQQLEHLRAHESVSRALRDDALELHGMYFHVGEAQAYLLTEADGGKVFDHVEAADRSA
;
A
#
# COMPACT_ATOMS: atom_id res chain seq x y z
N ALA A 1 -24.98 45.73 -16.00
CA ALA A 1 -25.28 46.99 -15.29
C ALA A 1 -24.82 48.20 -16.10
N ALA A 2 -23.52 48.51 -16.21
CA ALA A 2 -23.05 49.66 -16.99
C ALA A 2 -23.50 49.63 -18.46
N ALA A 3 -23.32 48.49 -19.16
CA ALA A 3 -23.74 48.34 -20.56
C ALA A 3 -25.26 48.43 -20.79
N SER A 4 -26.07 47.96 -19.83
CA SER A 4 -27.54 48.07 -19.91
C SER A 4 -28.03 49.48 -19.60
N LEU A 5 -27.31 50.21 -18.74
CA LEU A 5 -27.58 51.62 -18.42
C LEU A 5 -27.10 52.57 -19.52
N SER A 6 -26.07 52.20 -20.28
CA SER A 6 -25.48 53.01 -21.34
C SER A 6 -26.05 52.73 -22.74
N GLY A 7 -27.10 51.89 -22.86
CA GLY A 7 -27.73 51.56 -24.14
C GLY A 7 -26.84 50.76 -25.12
N ILE A 8 -25.71 50.22 -24.65
CA ILE A 8 -24.79 49.45 -25.49
C ILE A 8 -25.37 48.04 -25.64
N GLY A 9 -25.78 47.67 -26.86
CA GLY A 9 -26.26 46.34 -27.18
C GLY A 9 -25.13 45.31 -27.05
N VAL A 10 -25.16 44.52 -25.97
CA VAL A 10 -24.25 43.38 -25.80
C VAL A 10 -24.99 42.10 -26.21
N PRO A 11 -24.36 41.20 -26.96
CA PRO A 11 -24.92 39.88 -27.24
C PRO A 11 -25.35 39.18 -25.96
N LYS A 12 -26.60 38.71 -25.93
CA LYS A 12 -27.21 38.00 -24.80
C LYS A 12 -27.35 36.51 -25.12
N VAL A 13 -27.60 35.71 -24.10
CA VAL A 13 -27.95 34.29 -24.28
C VAL A 13 -29.28 34.19 -25.02
N ASP A 14 -29.30 33.39 -26.08
CA ASP A 14 -30.51 33.04 -26.84
C ASP A 14 -30.88 31.59 -26.50
N LEU A 15 -32.11 31.36 -26.03
CA LEU A 15 -32.60 30.04 -25.63
C LEU A 15 -33.63 29.54 -26.65
N PRO A 16 -33.55 28.29 -27.11
CA PRO A 16 -34.53 27.75 -28.05
C PRO A 16 -35.93 27.77 -27.43
N SER A 17 -36.94 28.14 -28.22
CA SER A 17 -38.33 28.10 -27.78
C SER A 17 -38.71 26.66 -27.42
N TRP A 18 -39.38 26.48 -26.27
CA TRP A 18 -39.86 25.19 -25.72
C TRP A 18 -40.71 24.34 -26.68
N SER A 19 -41.11 24.87 -27.83
CA SER A 19 -41.89 24.21 -28.87
C SER A 19 -41.10 23.23 -29.76
N SER A 20 -39.77 23.20 -29.71
CA SER A 20 -38.95 22.28 -30.53
C SER A 20 -38.52 21.03 -29.75
N HIS A 21 -39.49 20.20 -29.32
CA HIS A 21 -39.20 18.82 -28.92
C HIS A 21 -38.94 17.95 -30.17
N ALA A 22 -37.83 18.20 -30.87
CA ALA A 22 -37.27 17.20 -31.74
C ALA A 22 -36.70 16.09 -30.83
N LEU A 23 -37.42 14.97 -30.72
CA LEU A 23 -36.88 13.74 -30.16
C LEU A 23 -35.53 13.44 -30.83
N ALA A 24 -34.59 12.86 -30.08
CA ALA A 24 -33.24 12.58 -30.56
C ALA A 24 -33.30 11.82 -31.90
N GLY A 25 -32.93 12.49 -32.99
CA GLY A 25 -32.80 11.88 -34.30
C GLY A 25 -31.51 11.05 -34.38
N LEU A 26 -31.53 10.00 -35.19
CA LEU A 26 -30.27 9.31 -35.53
C LEU A 26 -29.39 10.26 -36.34
N PRO A 27 -28.08 10.32 -36.04
CA PRO A 27 -27.19 11.23 -36.75
C PRO A 27 -27.02 10.77 -38.21
N GLU A 28 -27.18 11.71 -39.14
CA GLU A 28 -26.95 11.48 -40.57
C GLU A 28 -25.50 11.83 -40.92
N GLY A 29 -24.80 10.94 -41.63
CA GLY A 29 -23.44 11.20 -42.10
C GLY A 29 -22.60 9.95 -42.35
N PRO A 30 -21.34 10.11 -42.78
CA PRO A 30 -20.44 8.99 -43.02
C PRO A 30 -20.19 8.19 -41.74
N ALA A 31 -20.39 6.87 -41.80
CA ALA A 31 -20.27 5.98 -40.63
C ALA A 31 -18.91 6.09 -39.91
N LEU A 32 -17.82 6.25 -40.68
CA LEU A 32 -16.48 6.47 -40.13
C LEU A 32 -16.37 7.79 -39.33
N GLY A 33 -16.97 8.88 -39.83
CA GLY A 33 -16.98 10.17 -39.14
C GLY A 33 -17.78 10.12 -37.85
N LEU A 34 -18.95 9.46 -37.88
CA LEU A 34 -19.78 9.25 -36.69
C LEU A 34 -19.07 8.39 -35.65
N THR A 35 -18.46 7.29 -36.08
CA THR A 35 -17.70 6.39 -35.20
C THR A 35 -16.52 7.13 -34.57
N ALA A 36 -15.77 7.92 -35.35
CA ALA A 36 -14.66 8.72 -34.85
C ALA A 36 -15.12 9.77 -33.82
N ALA A 37 -16.25 10.45 -34.07
CA ALA A 37 -16.82 11.43 -33.15
C ALA A 37 -17.26 10.78 -31.83
N VAL A 38 -17.95 9.63 -31.90
CA VAL A 38 -18.38 8.86 -30.72
C VAL A 38 -17.19 8.37 -29.91
N LEU A 39 -16.18 7.77 -30.56
CA LEU A 39 -14.98 7.27 -29.87
C LEU A 39 -14.18 8.41 -29.23
N THR A 40 -13.98 9.51 -29.94
CA THR A 40 -13.24 10.67 -29.42
C THR A 40 -13.96 11.28 -28.23
N THR A 41 -15.26 11.48 -28.32
CA THR A 41 -16.08 12.02 -27.23
C THR A 41 -16.06 11.10 -26.02
N THR A 42 -16.26 9.80 -26.24
CA THR A 42 -16.23 8.78 -25.18
C THR A 42 -14.88 8.82 -24.45
N LEU A 43 -13.78 8.89 -25.19
CA LEU A 43 -12.44 8.90 -24.63
C LEU A 43 -12.17 10.18 -23.84
N VAL A 44 -12.51 11.35 -24.39
CA VAL A 44 -12.34 12.64 -23.71
C VAL A 44 -13.16 12.70 -22.43
N CYS A 45 -14.45 12.34 -22.48
CA CYS A 45 -15.32 12.32 -21.31
C CYS A 45 -14.79 11.35 -20.24
N SER A 46 -14.33 10.16 -20.65
CA SER A 46 -13.80 9.13 -19.73
C SER A 46 -12.51 9.58 -19.05
N VAL A 47 -11.54 10.09 -19.82
CA VAL A 47 -10.29 10.62 -19.27
C VAL A 47 -10.59 11.78 -18.31
N GLN A 48 -11.49 12.68 -18.66
CA GLN A 48 -11.85 13.81 -17.82
C GLN A 48 -12.53 13.37 -16.52
N SER A 49 -13.46 12.41 -16.57
CA SER A 49 -14.13 11.91 -15.36
C SER A 49 -13.17 11.17 -14.44
N LEU A 50 -12.25 10.36 -14.98
CA LEU A 50 -11.22 9.68 -14.20
C LEU A 50 -10.25 10.67 -13.54
N LEU A 51 -9.74 11.66 -14.29
CA LEU A 51 -8.86 12.69 -13.75
C LEU A 51 -9.59 13.53 -12.68
N GLY A 52 -10.87 13.85 -12.92
CA GLY A 52 -11.73 14.53 -11.95
C GLY A 52 -11.91 13.72 -10.66
N ALA A 53 -12.23 12.43 -10.76
CA ALA A 53 -12.39 11.53 -9.61
C ALA A 53 -11.10 11.42 -8.79
N VAL A 54 -9.95 11.21 -9.45
CA VAL A 54 -8.64 11.13 -8.78
C VAL A 54 -8.27 12.46 -8.11
N ALA A 55 -8.55 13.60 -8.75
CA ALA A 55 -8.30 14.91 -8.18
C ALA A 55 -9.15 15.15 -6.93
N VAL A 56 -10.44 14.81 -6.99
CA VAL A 56 -11.37 14.93 -5.86
C VAL A 56 -10.95 14.03 -4.70
N ASP A 57 -10.59 12.77 -4.96
CA ASP A 57 -10.09 11.84 -3.93
C ASP A 57 -8.85 12.40 -3.23
N LYS A 58 -7.94 13.05 -3.97
CA LYS A 58 -6.76 13.72 -3.39
C LYS A 58 -7.15 14.94 -2.55
N LEU A 59 -8.08 15.77 -3.01
CA LEU A 59 -8.57 16.94 -2.27
C LEU A 59 -9.25 16.54 -0.95
N VAL A 60 -10.04 15.47 -0.97
CA VAL A 60 -10.69 14.92 0.23
C VAL A 60 -9.66 14.31 1.18
N ALA A 61 -8.67 13.57 0.66
CA ALA A 61 -7.61 12.97 1.48
C ALA A 61 -6.66 13.99 2.12
N ALA A 62 -6.46 15.14 1.48
CA ALA A 62 -5.60 16.21 1.98
C ALA A 62 -6.26 17.09 3.05
N ARG A 63 -7.55 16.86 3.37
CA ARG A 63 -8.28 17.68 4.34
C ARG A 63 -8.00 17.26 5.79
N PRO A 64 -7.54 18.18 6.65
CA PRO A 64 -7.46 17.94 8.08
C PRO A 64 -8.86 17.86 8.72
N GLY A 65 -9.04 16.99 9.71
CA GLY A 65 -10.22 17.01 10.61
C GLY A 65 -11.52 16.37 10.09
N LEU A 66 -11.47 15.61 9.00
CA LEU A 66 -12.65 14.95 8.43
C LEU A 66 -13.02 13.68 9.21
N THR A 67 -14.05 13.74 10.05
CA THR A 67 -14.56 12.62 10.87
C THR A 67 -15.37 11.59 10.07
N ALA A 68 -15.94 11.99 8.93
CA ALA A 68 -16.70 11.09 8.05
C ALA A 68 -15.74 10.28 7.16
N ARG A 69 -15.83 8.94 7.22
CA ARG A 69 -15.06 8.04 6.34
C ARG A 69 -15.62 8.10 4.91
N VAL A 70 -15.03 8.94 4.06
CA VAL A 70 -15.37 9.02 2.63
C VAL A 70 -14.68 7.87 1.89
N LYS A 71 -15.47 7.05 1.19
CA LYS A 71 -14.95 5.96 0.36
C LYS A 71 -14.27 6.55 -0.88
N ARG A 72 -13.05 6.08 -1.19
CA ARG A 72 -12.35 6.41 -2.44
C ARG A 72 -13.17 6.01 -3.67
N ALA A 73 -13.01 6.76 -4.75
CA ALA A 73 -13.67 6.48 -6.00
C ALA A 73 -13.29 5.10 -6.54
N ASP A 74 -14.29 4.40 -7.05
CA ASP A 74 -14.13 3.16 -7.81
C ASP A 74 -14.17 3.57 -9.29
N LEU A 75 -13.02 3.52 -9.97
CA LEU A 75 -12.84 4.07 -11.30
C LEU A 75 -13.68 3.35 -12.36
N ASP A 76 -13.87 2.03 -12.21
CA ASP A 76 -14.72 1.26 -13.10
C ASP A 76 -16.18 1.68 -12.92
N ARG A 77 -16.60 1.91 -11.68
CA ARG A 77 -17.95 2.40 -11.36
C ARG A 77 -18.18 3.83 -11.85
N GLU A 78 -17.15 4.67 -11.84
CA GLU A 78 -17.20 6.02 -12.41
C GLU A 78 -17.46 5.96 -13.92
N LEU A 79 -16.71 5.12 -14.66
CA LEU A 79 -16.91 4.94 -16.10
C LEU A 79 -18.29 4.36 -16.43
N LEU A 80 -18.76 3.35 -15.67
CA LEU A 80 -20.11 2.80 -15.84
C LEU A 80 -21.19 3.87 -15.59
N GLY A 81 -21.03 4.67 -14.53
CA GLY A 81 -21.95 5.77 -14.22
C GLY A 81 -21.96 6.86 -15.30
N GLN A 82 -20.80 7.24 -15.81
CA GLN A 82 -20.65 8.18 -16.90
C GLN A 82 -21.26 7.65 -18.21
N GLY A 83 -21.07 6.37 -18.53
CA GLY A 83 -21.67 5.73 -19.69
C GLY A 83 -23.20 5.76 -19.62
N ALA A 84 -23.76 5.35 -18.47
CA ALA A 84 -25.20 5.42 -18.23
C ALA A 84 -25.75 6.85 -18.32
N ALA A 85 -25.06 7.83 -17.75
CA ALA A 85 -25.44 9.24 -17.84
C ALA A 85 -25.45 9.76 -19.27
N ASN A 86 -24.47 9.36 -20.10
CA ASN A 86 -24.39 9.76 -21.50
C ASN A 86 -25.45 9.10 -22.38
N ILE A 87 -25.81 7.85 -22.12
CA ILE A 87 -26.93 7.18 -22.79
C ILE A 87 -28.22 7.96 -22.51
N VAL A 88 -28.51 8.23 -21.23
CA VAL A 88 -29.70 8.98 -20.83
C VAL A 88 -29.70 10.39 -21.41
N SER A 89 -28.56 11.10 -21.33
CA SER A 89 -28.41 12.44 -21.90
C SER A 89 -28.70 12.42 -23.40
N GLY A 90 -28.04 11.54 -24.16
CA GLY A 90 -28.22 11.43 -25.61
C GLY A 90 -29.65 11.05 -26.02
N SER A 91 -30.29 10.12 -25.30
CA SER A 91 -31.70 9.74 -25.55
C SER A 91 -32.68 10.90 -25.35
N LEU A 92 -32.34 11.85 -24.46
CA LEU A 92 -33.12 13.05 -24.20
C LEU A 92 -32.72 14.25 -25.09
N GLY A 93 -31.83 14.05 -26.07
CA GLY A 93 -31.31 15.13 -26.93
C GLY A 93 -30.26 16.02 -26.25
N GLY A 94 -29.69 15.57 -25.13
CA GLY A 94 -28.67 16.26 -24.36
C GLY A 94 -27.26 16.09 -24.91
N LEU A 95 -26.36 16.97 -24.47
CA LEU A 95 -24.94 16.93 -24.81
C LEU A 95 -24.18 15.88 -23.97
N PRO A 96 -23.00 15.44 -24.42
CA PRO A 96 -22.14 14.55 -23.65
C PRO A 96 -21.79 15.11 -22.27
N VAL A 97 -21.86 14.25 -21.25
CA VAL A 97 -21.63 14.55 -19.85
C VAL A 97 -20.29 13.97 -19.41
N ALA A 98 -19.49 14.77 -18.70
CA ALA A 98 -18.22 14.37 -18.10
C ALA A 98 -18.06 14.97 -16.69
N GLY A 99 -17.15 14.42 -15.88
CA GLY A 99 -16.79 14.99 -14.59
C GLY A 99 -16.20 16.41 -14.72
N VAL A 100 -16.60 17.33 -13.85
CA VAL A 100 -16.13 18.73 -13.88
C VAL A 100 -15.28 19.03 -12.66
N ALA A 101 -13.96 19.09 -12.85
CA ALA A 101 -13.00 19.26 -11.76
C ALA A 101 -13.25 20.52 -10.91
N VAL A 102 -13.58 21.66 -11.54
CA VAL A 102 -13.84 22.94 -10.84
C VAL A 102 -15.06 22.86 -9.92
N ARG A 103 -16.18 22.31 -10.42
CA ARG A 103 -17.40 22.22 -9.61
C ARG A 103 -17.20 21.23 -8.46
N SER A 104 -16.52 20.12 -8.73
CA SER A 104 -16.20 19.14 -7.71
C SER A 104 -15.24 19.69 -6.66
N SER A 105 -14.22 20.47 -7.04
CA SER A 105 -13.31 21.10 -6.08
C SER A 105 -14.01 22.15 -5.23
N ALA A 106 -14.87 22.99 -5.81
CA ALA A 106 -15.69 23.94 -5.07
C ALA A 106 -16.64 23.23 -4.08
N ASN A 107 -17.31 22.16 -4.53
CA ASN A 107 -18.22 21.37 -3.72
C ASN A 107 -17.49 20.66 -2.56
N VAL A 108 -16.29 20.12 -2.81
CA VAL A 108 -15.44 19.62 -1.73
C VAL A 108 -15.09 20.77 -0.81
N ASN A 109 -14.57 21.89 -1.30
CA ASN A 109 -14.14 23.05 -0.51
C ASN A 109 -15.24 23.62 0.41
N THR A 110 -16.51 23.54 0.05
CA THR A 110 -17.64 23.95 0.90
C THR A 110 -18.06 22.91 1.96
N GLY A 111 -17.41 21.74 2.00
CA GLY A 111 -17.63 20.72 3.03
C GLY A 111 -18.48 19.53 2.59
N ALA A 112 -18.84 19.42 1.31
CA ALA A 112 -19.67 18.30 0.86
C ALA A 112 -18.91 16.96 0.90
N VAL A 113 -19.57 15.95 1.47
CA VAL A 113 -19.00 14.59 1.66
C VAL A 113 -19.89 13.48 1.09
N SER A 114 -21.05 13.83 0.52
CA SER A 114 -22.04 12.88 0.02
C SER A 114 -22.58 13.28 -1.35
N ARG A 115 -23.19 12.31 -2.04
CA ARG A 115 -23.86 12.49 -3.33
C ARG A 115 -25.11 13.38 -3.24
N ASN A 116 -25.64 13.62 -2.04
CA ASN A 116 -26.82 14.46 -1.85
C ASN A 116 -26.57 15.89 -2.32
N SER A 117 -25.34 16.40 -2.15
CA SER A 117 -24.97 17.73 -2.65
C SER A 117 -25.10 17.82 -4.18
N THR A 118 -24.59 16.82 -4.91
CA THR A 118 -24.68 16.79 -6.37
C THR A 118 -26.11 16.58 -6.87
N MET A 119 -26.91 15.78 -6.17
CA MET A 119 -28.33 15.58 -6.50
C MET A 119 -29.13 16.87 -6.28
N LEU A 120 -28.93 17.55 -5.15
CA LEU A 120 -29.58 18.83 -4.84
C LEU A 120 -29.20 19.89 -5.87
N HIS A 121 -27.91 19.96 -6.25
CA HIS A 121 -27.46 20.85 -7.31
C HIS A 121 -28.18 20.59 -8.64
N GLY A 122 -28.32 19.32 -9.05
CA GLY A 122 -29.07 18.95 -10.24
C GLY A 122 -30.54 19.39 -10.21
N VAL A 123 -31.22 19.17 -9.07
CA VAL A 123 -32.61 19.64 -8.88
C VAL A 123 -32.71 21.15 -8.98
N LEU A 124 -31.79 21.89 -8.36
CA LEU A 124 -31.76 23.36 -8.42
C LEU A 124 -31.53 23.86 -9.85
N VAL A 125 -30.69 23.18 -10.64
CA VAL A 125 -30.47 23.50 -12.06
C VAL A 125 -31.76 23.31 -12.86
N VAL A 126 -32.50 22.21 -12.64
CA VAL A 126 -33.80 21.99 -13.29
C VAL A 126 -34.79 23.08 -12.90
N ILE A 127 -34.94 23.38 -11.61
CA ILE A 127 -35.85 24.44 -11.13
C ILE A 127 -35.49 25.80 -11.75
N ALA A 128 -34.21 26.17 -11.78
CA ALA A 128 -33.76 27.41 -12.39
C ALA A 128 -34.04 27.44 -13.90
N ALA A 129 -33.79 26.32 -14.61
CA ALA A 129 -34.06 26.21 -16.04
C ALA A 129 -35.56 26.30 -16.37
N LEU A 130 -36.44 25.84 -15.47
CA LEU A 130 -37.90 25.90 -15.66
C LEU A 130 -38.49 27.27 -15.30
N LEU A 131 -38.05 27.87 -14.20
CA LEU A 131 -38.69 29.07 -13.62
C LEU A 131 -38.01 30.38 -14.00
N MET A 132 -36.72 30.34 -14.37
CA MET A 132 -35.90 31.55 -14.54
C MET A 132 -35.51 31.83 -15.99
N VAL A 133 -36.14 31.18 -16.99
CA VAL A 133 -35.87 31.41 -18.42
C VAL A 133 -35.80 32.91 -18.78
N PRO A 134 -36.77 33.76 -18.38
CA PRO A 134 -36.74 35.19 -18.74
C PRO A 134 -35.57 35.95 -18.11
N LEU A 135 -35.04 35.47 -16.98
CA LEU A 135 -33.89 36.07 -16.33
C LEU A 135 -32.57 35.59 -16.96
N LEU A 136 -32.52 34.34 -17.41
CA LEU A 136 -31.34 33.78 -18.07
C LEU A 136 -31.04 34.46 -19.41
N GLU A 137 -32.08 34.85 -20.16
CA GLU A 137 -31.95 35.63 -21.41
C GLU A 137 -31.38 37.04 -21.19
N LEU A 138 -31.38 37.55 -19.95
CA LEU A 138 -30.76 38.85 -19.64
C LEU A 138 -29.24 38.75 -19.46
N ILE A 139 -28.67 37.55 -19.40
CA ILE A 139 -27.25 37.34 -19.15
C ILE A 139 -26.43 37.74 -20.39
N PRO A 140 -25.50 38.71 -20.27
CA PRO A 140 -24.61 39.06 -21.37
C PRO A 140 -23.57 37.97 -21.60
N LEU A 141 -23.28 37.62 -22.86
CA LEU A 141 -22.25 36.64 -23.21
C LEU A 141 -20.86 37.04 -22.69
N ALA A 142 -20.57 38.35 -22.63
CA ALA A 142 -19.33 38.87 -22.05
C ALA A 142 -19.14 38.49 -20.57
N SER A 143 -20.23 38.43 -19.78
CA SER A 143 -20.17 38.01 -18.38
C SER A 143 -19.84 36.53 -18.24
N LEU A 144 -20.39 35.69 -19.11
CA LEU A 144 -20.06 34.26 -19.15
C LEU A 144 -18.61 34.02 -19.59
N ALA A 145 -18.14 34.75 -20.62
CA ALA A 145 -16.74 34.67 -21.06
C ALA A 145 -15.76 35.07 -19.94
N ALA A 146 -16.04 36.18 -19.25
CA ALA A 146 -15.22 36.63 -18.12
C ALA A 146 -15.20 35.59 -16.97
N LEU A 147 -16.34 34.97 -16.66
CA LEU A 147 -16.43 33.92 -15.65
C LEU A 147 -15.59 32.70 -16.04
N VAL A 148 -15.68 32.24 -17.29
CA VAL A 148 -14.89 31.11 -17.80
C VAL A 148 -13.39 31.42 -17.74
N MET A 149 -12.98 32.63 -18.13
CA MET A 149 -11.58 33.07 -18.01
C MET A 149 -11.10 33.07 -16.56
N ALA A 150 -11.87 33.67 -15.65
CA ALA A 150 -11.51 33.75 -14.24
C ALA A 150 -11.35 32.36 -13.61
N VAL A 151 -12.28 31.46 -13.87
CA VAL A 151 -12.23 30.07 -13.41
C VAL A 151 -11.02 29.34 -14.00
N GLY A 152 -10.76 29.51 -15.30
CA GLY A 152 -9.60 28.91 -15.97
C GLY A 152 -8.27 29.35 -15.36
N ILE A 153 -8.13 30.65 -15.06
CA ILE A 153 -6.93 31.21 -14.41
C ILE A 153 -6.76 30.65 -12.98
N GLN A 154 -7.85 30.55 -12.21
CA GLN A 154 -7.81 30.04 -10.83
C GLN A 154 -7.39 28.56 -10.74
N MET A 155 -7.60 27.75 -11.79
CA MET A 155 -7.15 26.36 -11.81
C MET A 155 -5.62 26.22 -11.92
N VAL A 156 -4.91 27.25 -12.38
CA VAL A 156 -3.46 27.20 -12.58
C VAL A 156 -2.74 27.52 -11.27
N SER A 157 -2.17 26.51 -10.62
CA SER A 157 -1.36 26.72 -9.42
C SER A 157 0.11 27.02 -9.76
N LEU A 158 0.53 28.27 -9.57
CA LEU A 158 1.90 28.72 -9.82
C LEU A 158 2.93 28.03 -8.91
N HIS A 159 2.52 27.61 -7.71
CA HIS A 159 3.37 26.89 -6.77
C HIS A 159 3.80 25.51 -7.29
N HIS A 160 2.86 24.71 -7.82
CA HIS A 160 3.20 23.39 -8.38
C HIS A 160 4.10 23.48 -9.61
N ILE A 161 3.89 24.49 -10.46
CA ILE A 161 4.72 24.69 -11.66
C ILE A 161 6.19 24.90 -11.26
N ARG A 162 6.46 25.73 -10.25
CA ARG A 162 7.83 25.97 -9.74
C ARG A 162 8.47 24.74 -9.07
N THR A 163 7.67 23.91 -8.41
CA THR A 163 8.16 22.68 -7.76
C THR A 163 8.47 21.58 -8.77
N VAL A 164 7.65 21.45 -9.81
CA VAL A 164 7.82 20.45 -10.86
C VAL A 164 9.04 20.76 -11.75
N THR A 165 9.35 22.04 -12.01
CA THR A 165 10.52 22.42 -12.82
C THR A 165 11.87 22.06 -12.17
N ARG A 166 11.90 21.76 -10.87
CA ARG A 166 13.10 21.25 -10.17
C ARG A 166 13.32 19.74 -10.33
N HIS A 167 12.34 18.98 -10.81
CA HIS A 167 12.43 17.52 -10.94
C HIS A 167 12.78 17.11 -12.37
N ARG A 168 13.45 15.96 -12.55
CA ARG A 168 13.81 15.42 -13.88
C ARG A 168 12.61 14.95 -14.75
N GLU A 169 11.40 15.39 -14.43
CA GLU A 169 10.15 15.05 -15.12
C GLU A 169 9.58 16.23 -15.91
N VAL A 170 10.23 17.41 -15.89
CA VAL A 170 9.78 18.62 -16.63
C VAL A 170 9.43 18.33 -18.07
N LEU A 171 10.20 17.47 -18.74
CA LEU A 171 9.98 17.10 -20.13
C LEU A 171 8.58 16.51 -20.37
N VAL A 172 8.14 15.61 -19.50
CA VAL A 172 6.82 14.96 -19.59
C VAL A 172 5.71 16.01 -19.44
N TYR A 173 5.83 16.89 -18.45
CA TYR A 173 4.86 17.96 -18.20
C TYR A 173 4.81 18.98 -19.34
N ALA A 174 5.96 19.42 -19.85
CA ALA A 174 6.05 20.38 -20.94
C ALA A 174 5.42 19.82 -22.22
N VAL A 175 5.77 18.58 -22.58
CA VAL A 175 5.23 17.90 -23.75
C VAL A 175 3.72 17.70 -23.64
N THR A 176 3.23 17.26 -22.48
CA THR A 176 1.78 17.10 -22.25
C THR A 176 1.06 18.43 -22.37
N THR A 177 1.58 19.49 -21.74
CA THR A 177 0.93 20.82 -21.72
C THR A 177 0.91 21.43 -23.12
N LEU A 178 2.05 21.47 -23.81
CA LEU A 178 2.13 21.99 -25.18
C LEU A 178 1.28 21.15 -26.13
N GLY A 179 1.30 19.82 -26.00
CA GLY A 179 0.45 18.94 -26.78
C GLY A 179 -1.04 19.23 -26.57
N VAL A 180 -1.50 19.42 -25.33
CA VAL A 180 -2.89 19.77 -25.04
C VAL A 180 -3.26 21.13 -25.63
N VAL A 181 -2.38 22.13 -25.53
CA VAL A 181 -2.63 23.50 -26.02
C VAL A 181 -2.69 23.58 -27.55
N PHE A 182 -1.78 22.90 -28.25
CA PHE A 182 -1.65 23.03 -29.71
C PHE A 182 -2.34 21.91 -30.51
N LEU A 183 -2.44 20.71 -29.94
CA LEU A 183 -2.93 19.50 -30.63
C LEU A 183 -4.22 18.94 -30.01
N GLY A 184 -4.69 19.52 -28.90
CA GLY A 184 -5.88 19.10 -28.18
C GLY A 184 -5.60 18.04 -27.10
N VAL A 185 -6.60 17.83 -26.23
CA VAL A 185 -6.46 17.04 -24.99
C VAL A 185 -6.01 15.61 -25.27
N LEU A 186 -6.64 14.94 -26.25
CA LEU A 186 -6.36 13.54 -26.54
C LEU A 186 -4.91 13.33 -26.99
N VAL A 187 -4.48 14.07 -28.01
CA VAL A 187 -3.12 13.95 -28.57
C VAL A 187 -2.07 14.41 -27.55
N GLY A 188 -2.36 15.46 -26.78
CA GLY A 188 -1.48 15.93 -25.72
C GLY A 188 -1.23 14.90 -24.62
N VAL A 189 -2.29 14.22 -24.15
CA VAL A 189 -2.17 13.19 -23.11
C VAL A 189 -1.44 11.95 -23.64
N THR A 190 -1.73 11.48 -24.86
CA THR A 190 -1.04 10.31 -25.43
C THR A 190 0.45 10.59 -25.63
N LEU A 191 0.81 11.78 -26.13
CA LEU A 191 2.20 12.21 -26.27
C LEU A 191 2.90 12.29 -24.90
N GLY A 192 2.21 12.82 -23.90
CA GLY A 192 2.70 12.85 -22.52
C GLY A 192 3.02 11.46 -21.95
N ILE A 193 2.10 10.52 -22.10
CA ILE A 193 2.27 9.12 -21.67
C ILE A 193 3.44 8.46 -22.42
N ALA A 194 3.52 8.64 -23.73
CA ALA A 194 4.60 8.08 -24.55
C ALA A 194 5.98 8.58 -24.07
N VAL A 195 6.12 9.88 -23.80
CA VAL A 195 7.36 10.46 -23.27
C VAL A 195 7.63 9.97 -21.84
N ALA A 196 6.62 9.82 -20.99
CA ALA A 196 6.78 9.27 -19.64
C ALA A 196 7.33 7.84 -19.68
N VAL A 197 6.78 6.99 -20.54
CA VAL A 197 7.24 5.61 -20.75
C VAL A 197 8.67 5.61 -21.30
N ALA A 198 8.97 6.43 -22.29
CA ALA A 198 10.32 6.52 -22.87
C ALA A 198 11.36 6.97 -21.84
N VAL A 199 11.04 7.97 -21.01
CA VAL A 199 11.91 8.44 -19.92
C VAL A 199 12.09 7.37 -18.86
N ALA A 200 11.04 6.64 -18.49
CA ALA A 200 11.13 5.52 -17.55
C ALA A 200 12.02 4.40 -18.11
N MET A 201 11.82 4.00 -19.36
CA MET A 201 12.65 3.02 -20.05
C MET A 201 14.12 3.45 -20.11
N HIS A 202 14.38 4.72 -20.46
CA HIS A 202 15.75 5.24 -20.47
C HIS A 202 16.39 5.19 -19.08
N ARG A 203 15.65 5.47 -18.01
CA ARG A 203 16.17 5.39 -16.63
C ARG A 203 16.54 3.96 -16.26
N LEU A 204 15.69 2.99 -16.61
CA LEU A 204 15.96 1.57 -16.37
C LEU A 204 17.17 1.06 -17.18
N ALA A 205 17.41 1.62 -18.38
CA ALA A 205 18.53 1.26 -19.24
C ALA A 205 19.91 1.82 -18.83
N ARG A 206 19.99 2.78 -17.89
CA ARG A 206 21.28 3.33 -17.44
C ARG A 206 21.87 2.51 -16.30
N THR A 207 22.58 1.45 -16.65
CA THR A 207 23.49 0.74 -15.73
C THR A 207 24.85 1.42 -15.74
N ARG A 208 25.42 1.68 -14.57
CA ARG A 208 26.78 2.20 -14.41
C ARG A 208 27.65 1.07 -13.86
N ILE A 209 28.68 0.71 -14.62
CA ILE A 209 29.62 -0.35 -14.26
C ILE A 209 30.99 0.30 -14.09
N THR A 210 31.61 0.12 -12.93
CA THR A 210 32.92 0.68 -12.58
C THR A 210 33.85 -0.44 -12.13
N HIS A 211 35.10 -0.39 -12.55
CA HIS A 211 36.17 -1.31 -12.16
C HIS A 211 37.19 -0.53 -11.33
N GLU A 212 37.54 -1.05 -10.16
CA GLU A 212 38.56 -0.53 -9.26
C GLU A 212 39.45 -1.67 -8.78
N GLU A 213 40.75 -1.44 -8.64
CA GLU A 213 41.69 -2.39 -8.05
C GLU A 213 42.07 -1.91 -6.64
N LYS A 214 41.89 -2.77 -5.64
CA LYS A 214 42.27 -2.50 -4.25
C LYS A 214 43.02 -3.70 -3.70
N GLU A 215 44.25 -3.47 -3.22
CA GLU A 215 45.06 -4.49 -2.54
C GLU A 215 45.24 -5.81 -3.33
N GLY A 216 45.33 -5.74 -4.66
CA GLY A 216 45.47 -6.91 -5.54
C GLY A 216 44.16 -7.67 -5.83
N VAL A 217 43.02 -7.14 -5.38
CA VAL A 217 41.67 -7.64 -5.68
C VAL A 217 40.96 -6.68 -6.64
N HIS A 218 40.39 -7.21 -7.72
CA HIS A 218 39.65 -6.43 -8.71
C HIS A 218 38.16 -6.35 -8.35
N HIS A 219 37.69 -5.17 -7.99
CA HIS A 219 36.29 -4.91 -7.66
C HIS A 219 35.53 -4.36 -8.87
N VAL A 220 34.50 -5.07 -9.32
CA VAL A 220 33.60 -4.66 -10.40
C VAL A 220 32.25 -4.30 -9.80
N HIS A 221 31.99 -3.01 -9.63
CA HIS A 221 30.72 -2.52 -9.08
C HIS A 221 29.70 -2.25 -10.19
N VAL A 222 28.57 -2.93 -10.14
CA VAL A 222 27.45 -2.81 -11.07
C VAL A 222 26.30 -2.08 -10.37
N ARG A 223 26.10 -0.81 -10.70
CA ARG A 223 25.03 0.04 -10.15
C ARG A 223 23.89 0.20 -11.14
N GLY A 224 22.68 -0.20 -10.72
CA GLY A 224 21.46 -0.14 -11.54
C GLY A 224 20.97 -1.51 -11.98
N GLN A 225 19.92 -1.56 -12.82
CA GLN A 225 19.41 -2.84 -13.34
C GLN A 225 20.36 -3.38 -14.41
N LEU A 226 20.78 -4.64 -14.28
CA LEU A 226 21.67 -5.30 -15.22
C LEU A 226 20.84 -6.04 -16.28
N THR A 227 20.53 -5.35 -17.37
CA THR A 227 19.76 -5.89 -18.50
C THR A 227 20.69 -6.31 -19.64
N PHE A 228 20.15 -6.98 -20.67
CA PHE A 228 20.84 -7.37 -21.89
C PHE A 228 21.55 -6.18 -22.56
N LEU A 229 20.96 -4.98 -22.48
CA LEU A 229 21.54 -3.74 -23.00
C LEU A 229 22.84 -3.33 -22.26
N ALA A 230 23.05 -3.83 -21.05
CA ALA A 230 24.25 -3.60 -20.24
C ALA A 230 25.33 -4.67 -20.43
N VAL A 231 25.03 -5.81 -21.05
CA VAL A 231 25.98 -6.92 -21.29
C VAL A 231 27.27 -6.48 -22.00
N PRO A 232 27.24 -5.69 -23.09
CA PRO A 232 28.48 -5.25 -23.74
C PRO A 232 29.35 -4.33 -22.87
N ARG A 233 28.75 -3.65 -21.88
CA ARG A 233 29.50 -2.82 -20.90
C ARG A 233 30.04 -3.68 -19.77
N LEU A 234 29.24 -4.64 -19.31
CA LEU A 234 29.64 -5.62 -18.30
C LEU A 234 30.84 -6.43 -18.80
N SER A 235 30.74 -7.03 -19.99
CA SER A 235 31.80 -7.80 -20.61
C SER A 235 33.10 -6.99 -20.71
N ARG A 236 33.04 -5.73 -21.17
CA ARG A 236 34.22 -4.85 -21.21
C ARG A 236 34.85 -4.61 -19.84
N ALA A 237 34.04 -4.40 -18.80
CA ALA A 237 34.56 -4.21 -17.44
C ALA A 237 35.18 -5.49 -16.86
N LEU A 238 34.57 -6.64 -17.14
CA LEU A 238 35.06 -7.95 -16.71
C LEU A 238 36.37 -8.35 -17.43
N HIS A 239 36.56 -7.94 -18.70
CA HIS A 239 37.83 -8.14 -19.43
C HIS A 239 39.01 -7.32 -18.88
N LEU A 240 38.76 -6.32 -18.03
CA LEU A 240 39.83 -5.57 -17.37
C LEU A 240 40.44 -6.35 -16.19
N VAL A 241 39.84 -7.47 -15.80
CA VAL A 241 40.37 -8.36 -14.76
C VAL A 241 41.47 -9.24 -15.37
N PRO A 242 42.73 -9.16 -14.88
CA PRO A 242 43.84 -10.00 -15.33
C PRO A 242 43.60 -11.49 -15.05
N GLN A 243 44.16 -12.36 -15.89
CA GLN A 243 44.09 -13.82 -15.72
C GLN A 243 44.76 -14.24 -14.40
N GLY A 244 44.13 -15.17 -13.67
CA GLY A 244 44.65 -15.65 -12.38
C GLY A 244 44.41 -14.73 -11.18
N ALA A 245 43.83 -13.54 -11.37
CA ALA A 245 43.58 -12.60 -10.28
C ALA A 245 42.34 -12.93 -9.44
N HIS A 246 42.28 -12.40 -8.21
CA HIS A 246 41.08 -12.44 -7.37
C HIS A 246 40.15 -11.27 -7.75
N ALA A 247 38.89 -11.57 -8.05
CA ALA A 247 37.90 -10.57 -8.46
C ALA A 247 36.61 -10.65 -7.64
N VAL A 248 36.03 -9.50 -7.33
CA VAL A 248 34.74 -9.38 -6.63
C VAL A 248 33.80 -8.56 -7.49
N VAL A 249 32.69 -9.17 -7.92
CA VAL A 249 31.64 -8.50 -8.71
C VAL A 249 30.49 -8.12 -7.78
N GLU A 250 30.34 -6.84 -7.49
CA GLU A 250 29.31 -6.29 -6.61
C GLU A 250 28.07 -5.84 -7.41
N LEU A 251 26.94 -6.50 -7.19
CA LEU A 251 25.66 -6.19 -7.82
C LEU A 251 24.76 -5.37 -6.88
N ASP A 252 24.70 -4.05 -7.09
CA ASP A 252 23.83 -3.11 -6.33
C ASP A 252 22.37 -3.06 -6.87
N GLY A 253 22.12 -3.68 -8.03
CA GLY A 253 20.83 -3.69 -8.72
C GLY A 253 19.82 -4.70 -8.18
N SER A 254 18.53 -4.36 -8.25
CA SER A 254 17.44 -5.26 -7.86
C SER A 254 17.03 -6.27 -8.96
N PHE A 255 17.62 -6.17 -10.15
CA PHE A 255 17.22 -6.94 -11.33
C PHE A 255 18.44 -7.25 -12.22
N VAL A 256 18.55 -8.52 -12.59
CA VAL A 256 19.48 -9.06 -13.60
C VAL A 256 18.63 -9.91 -14.54
N ASP A 257 18.71 -9.68 -15.85
CA ASP A 257 18.03 -10.55 -16.82
C ASP A 257 18.89 -11.74 -17.24
N HIS A 258 18.30 -12.66 -18.00
CA HIS A 258 18.93 -13.95 -18.30
C HIS A 258 20.25 -13.79 -19.06
N ALA A 259 20.30 -12.93 -20.08
CA ALA A 259 21.49 -12.74 -20.88
C ALA A 259 22.64 -12.09 -20.09
N ALA A 260 22.32 -11.18 -19.16
CA ALA A 260 23.31 -10.64 -18.23
C ALA A 260 23.82 -11.67 -17.21
N TYR A 261 22.94 -12.53 -16.73
CA TYR A 261 23.30 -13.62 -15.83
C TYR A 261 24.23 -14.64 -16.52
N GLU A 262 23.87 -15.10 -17.72
CA GLU A 262 24.66 -16.02 -18.53
C GLU A 262 26.06 -15.45 -18.82
N SER A 263 26.13 -14.18 -19.27
CA SER A 263 27.40 -13.51 -19.52
C SER A 263 28.31 -13.40 -18.27
N LEU A 264 27.71 -13.23 -17.08
CA LEU A 264 28.46 -13.17 -15.83
C LEU A 264 28.93 -14.56 -15.39
N GLN A 265 28.10 -15.59 -15.56
CA GLN A 265 28.41 -16.97 -15.23
C GLN A 265 29.49 -17.56 -16.14
N ASP A 266 29.41 -17.29 -17.44
CA ASP A 266 30.39 -17.72 -18.44
C ASP A 266 31.77 -17.12 -18.15
N TRP A 267 31.79 -15.83 -17.82
CA TRP A 267 33.02 -15.16 -17.40
C TRP A 267 33.57 -15.76 -16.10
N GLN A 268 32.73 -15.97 -15.07
CA GLN A 268 33.18 -16.55 -13.79
C GLN A 268 33.77 -17.95 -13.99
N THR A 269 33.12 -18.77 -14.81
CA THR A 269 33.55 -20.14 -15.11
C THR A 269 34.89 -20.13 -15.86
N THR A 270 35.02 -19.27 -16.87
CA THR A 270 36.26 -19.12 -17.65
C THR A 270 37.41 -18.60 -16.78
N HIS A 271 37.15 -17.60 -15.94
CA HIS A 271 38.14 -17.01 -15.05
C HIS A 271 38.64 -18.01 -13.99
N THR A 272 37.73 -18.80 -13.43
CA THR A 272 38.07 -19.86 -12.46
C THR A 272 38.85 -20.99 -13.11
N ALA A 273 38.50 -21.37 -14.35
CA ALA A 273 39.23 -22.39 -15.12
C ALA A 273 40.67 -21.95 -15.46
N GLN A 274 40.93 -20.65 -15.57
CA GLN A 274 42.25 -20.07 -15.79
C GLN A 274 43.04 -19.83 -14.49
N GLY A 275 42.57 -20.34 -13.35
CA GLY A 275 43.25 -20.26 -12.06
C GLY A 275 42.97 -18.98 -11.27
N GLY A 276 42.06 -18.11 -11.74
CA GLY A 276 41.58 -16.97 -10.97
C GLY A 276 40.51 -17.36 -9.96
N SER A 277 40.11 -16.43 -9.10
CA SER A 277 38.91 -16.60 -8.28
C SER A 277 37.98 -15.42 -8.49
N ALA A 278 36.68 -15.70 -8.46
CA ALA A 278 35.65 -14.69 -8.68
C ALA A 278 34.50 -14.88 -7.68
N GLU A 279 34.29 -13.87 -6.85
CA GLU A 279 33.17 -13.79 -5.91
C GLU A 279 32.12 -12.81 -6.45
N VAL A 280 30.90 -13.29 -6.69
CA VAL A 280 29.79 -12.42 -7.09
C VAL A 280 28.97 -12.10 -5.85
N THR A 281 29.13 -10.88 -5.34
CA THR A 281 28.41 -10.39 -4.17
C THR A 281 27.25 -9.50 -4.63
N GLY A 282 26.13 -9.54 -3.92
CA GLY A 282 25.06 -8.56 -4.08
C GLY A 282 24.64 -8.06 -2.71
N ARG A 283 23.55 -7.30 -2.61
CA ARG A 283 22.81 -7.13 -1.34
C ARG A 283 22.14 -8.45 -0.86
N ARG A 284 22.91 -9.53 -0.81
CA ARG A 284 22.66 -10.79 -0.13
C ARG A 284 23.92 -11.08 0.68
N THR A 285 23.83 -10.93 1.99
CA THR A 285 24.80 -11.47 2.94
C THR A 285 24.71 -12.99 2.91
N GLY A 286 25.78 -13.66 2.47
CA GLY A 286 25.97 -15.10 2.61
C GLY A 286 26.75 -15.73 1.44
N PRO A 287 27.85 -16.46 1.70
CA PRO A 287 28.60 -17.18 0.67
C PRO A 287 27.88 -18.51 0.39
N ARG A 288 27.27 -18.65 -0.79
CA ARG A 288 26.89 -19.96 -1.34
C ARG A 288 26.96 -19.95 -2.87
N PRO A 289 27.38 -21.06 -3.52
CA PRO A 289 27.59 -21.12 -4.96
C PRO A 289 26.28 -20.93 -5.73
N LEU A 290 26.38 -20.24 -6.86
CA LEU A 290 25.33 -20.11 -7.86
C LEU A 290 24.87 -21.51 -8.28
N THR A 291 23.62 -21.85 -7.97
CA THR A 291 22.99 -23.09 -8.42
C THR A 291 22.46 -22.87 -9.83
N GLU A 292 22.77 -23.85 -10.70
CA GLU A 292 22.45 -24.01 -12.12
C GLU A 292 21.01 -23.61 -12.52
N PRO A 293 20.78 -22.97 -13.69
CA PRO A 293 19.48 -22.99 -14.34
C PRO A 293 19.28 -24.36 -15.01
N ALA A 294 18.23 -25.09 -14.64
CA ALA A 294 17.91 -26.40 -15.21
C ALA A 294 17.84 -26.38 -16.76
N PRO A 295 18.29 -27.44 -17.45
CA PRO A 295 18.36 -27.49 -18.90
C PRO A 295 16.97 -27.58 -19.56
N LEU A 296 16.88 -26.97 -20.74
CA LEU A 296 15.74 -27.01 -21.66
C LEU A 296 15.53 -28.44 -22.18
N HIS A 297 14.42 -29.08 -21.79
CA HIS A 297 13.82 -30.18 -22.54
C HIS A 297 12.59 -29.66 -23.29
N GLU A 298 12.59 -29.86 -24.61
CA GLU A 298 11.50 -29.61 -25.54
C GLU A 298 10.30 -30.54 -25.27
N GLY A 299 9.08 -30.01 -25.42
CA GLY A 299 7.87 -30.81 -25.65
C GLY A 299 6.77 -30.69 -24.60
N HIS A 300 5.79 -29.83 -24.89
CA HIS A 300 4.40 -29.80 -24.40
C HIS A 300 4.12 -29.34 -22.94
N GLY A 301 3.86 -28.04 -22.82
CA GLY A 301 2.66 -27.49 -22.18
C GLY A 301 2.54 -27.57 -20.64
N GLU A 302 3.10 -26.58 -19.93
CA GLU A 302 2.47 -25.82 -18.83
C GLU A 302 3.51 -24.90 -18.16
N SER A 303 3.35 -23.58 -18.32
CA SER A 303 4.28 -22.57 -17.81
C SER A 303 4.06 -22.28 -16.32
N SER A 304 4.79 -23.00 -15.45
CA SER A 304 4.91 -22.70 -14.03
C SER A 304 5.86 -21.51 -13.79
N VAL A 305 5.40 -20.30 -14.13
CA VAL A 305 6.04 -19.06 -13.67
C VAL A 305 5.78 -18.93 -12.17
N GLY A 306 6.74 -19.40 -11.38
CA GLY A 306 6.74 -19.38 -9.93
C GLY A 306 6.52 -17.98 -9.35
N CYS A 307 5.52 -17.88 -8.48
CA CYS A 307 5.22 -16.73 -7.66
C CYS A 307 6.44 -16.26 -6.83
N ARG A 308 6.83 -14.99 -6.97
CA ARG A 308 7.91 -14.37 -6.17
C ARG A 308 7.38 -13.89 -4.82
N CYS A 309 7.03 -14.83 -3.94
CA CYS A 309 6.73 -14.55 -2.54
C CYS A 309 7.91 -15.04 -1.69
N ARG A 310 8.65 -14.11 -1.08
CA ARG A 310 9.69 -14.42 -0.10
C ARG A 310 9.07 -14.55 1.30
N PRO A 311 9.73 -15.25 2.24
CA PRO A 311 9.41 -15.11 3.66
C PRO A 311 9.37 -13.61 4.01
N TRP A 312 8.32 -13.17 4.69
CA TRP A 312 8.14 -11.80 5.21
C TRP A 312 7.77 -10.70 4.19
N THR A 313 7.17 -11.06 3.06
CA THR A 313 6.51 -10.04 2.22
C THR A 313 5.26 -9.50 2.95
N PRO A 314 5.05 -8.17 3.12
CA PRO A 314 3.85 -7.63 3.75
C PRO A 314 2.58 -8.13 3.07
N TRP A 315 1.58 -8.58 3.84
CA TRP A 315 0.42 -9.35 3.34
C TRP A 315 -0.38 -8.61 2.23
N ARG A 316 -0.42 -7.27 2.25
CA ARG A 316 -1.04 -6.44 1.20
C ARG A 316 -0.31 -6.46 -0.15
N ASN A 317 0.92 -6.95 -0.19
CA ASN A 317 1.80 -6.98 -1.36
C ASN A 317 1.99 -8.40 -1.93
N HIS A 318 1.29 -9.39 -1.40
CA HIS A 318 1.11 -10.68 -2.07
C HIS A 318 0.11 -10.54 -3.23
N ARG A 319 0.61 -10.18 -4.42
CA ARG A 319 -0.14 -10.35 -5.68
C ARG A 319 0.49 -11.48 -6.49
N CYS A 320 0.06 -12.71 -6.22
CA CYS A 320 0.26 -13.83 -7.11
C CYS A 320 -1.07 -14.20 -7.79
N GLU A 321 -1.54 -13.32 -8.65
CA GLU A 321 -2.52 -13.63 -9.69
C GLU A 321 -2.07 -12.92 -10.99
N ARG A 322 -1.95 -13.69 -12.09
CA ARG A 322 -2.09 -13.13 -13.43
C ARG A 322 -3.47 -12.47 -13.52
N PRO A 323 -3.66 -11.36 -14.24
CA PRO A 323 -4.98 -11.04 -14.76
C PRO A 323 -5.43 -12.25 -15.59
N GLN A 324 -6.56 -12.86 -15.25
CA GLN A 324 -7.22 -13.72 -16.22
C GLN A 324 -7.62 -12.81 -17.38
N SER A 325 -7.05 -13.06 -18.56
CA SER A 325 -7.67 -12.67 -19.82
C SER A 325 -9.11 -13.17 -19.79
N ALA A 326 -10.03 -12.30 -20.21
CA ALA A 326 -11.42 -12.66 -20.44
C ALA A 326 -11.50 -13.95 -21.27
N PRO A 327 -12.51 -14.81 -21.06
CA PRO A 327 -12.74 -15.90 -21.98
C PRO A 327 -13.08 -15.32 -23.35
N ASP A 328 -12.24 -15.62 -24.34
CA ASP A 328 -12.61 -15.53 -25.75
C ASP A 328 -13.88 -16.35 -25.95
N ALA A 329 -14.97 -15.67 -26.30
CA ALA A 329 -16.22 -16.29 -26.70
C ALA A 329 -16.55 -15.85 -28.12
N ASP A 330 -15.78 -16.39 -29.07
CA ASP A 330 -16.28 -16.64 -30.42
C ASP A 330 -16.69 -18.11 -30.52
N HIS A 331 -17.98 -18.37 -30.28
CA HIS A 331 -18.69 -19.43 -30.99
C HIS A 331 -20.18 -19.06 -31.10
N PRO A 332 -20.74 -18.98 -32.32
CA PRO A 332 -22.15 -18.71 -32.52
C PRO A 332 -22.95 -20.01 -32.46
N GLY A 333 -23.99 -20.09 -31.64
CA GLY A 333 -24.95 -21.19 -31.74
C GLY A 333 -25.84 -21.41 -30.52
N ALA A 334 -27.11 -21.01 -30.68
CA ALA A 334 -28.34 -21.58 -30.13
C ALA A 334 -29.12 -20.77 -29.07
N PRO A 335 -30.47 -20.76 -29.13
CA PRO A 335 -31.30 -19.67 -28.60
C PRO A 335 -32.15 -20.07 -27.37
N GLY A 336 -32.50 -19.06 -26.57
CA GLY A 336 -33.81 -18.94 -25.91
C GLY A 336 -33.99 -19.56 -24.51
N GLY A 337 -34.32 -18.70 -23.54
CA GLY A 337 -34.92 -19.10 -22.25
C GLY A 337 -35.12 -17.91 -21.28
N PRO A 338 -36.35 -17.59 -20.84
CA PRO A 338 -36.68 -16.30 -20.24
C PRO A 338 -36.48 -16.23 -18.71
N THR A 339 -36.44 -14.99 -18.25
CA THR A 339 -36.36 -14.46 -16.88
C THR A 339 -37.40 -14.98 -15.89
N GLY A 340 -37.01 -15.12 -14.61
CA GLY A 340 -37.89 -15.22 -13.44
C GLY A 340 -37.23 -14.64 -12.17
N PRO A 341 -37.95 -13.91 -11.29
CA PRO A 341 -37.37 -13.05 -10.25
C PRO A 341 -37.41 -13.65 -8.83
N GLY A 342 -36.53 -13.16 -7.95
CA GLY A 342 -36.70 -13.21 -6.49
C GLY A 342 -35.73 -14.10 -5.71
N GLY A 343 -34.97 -13.49 -4.81
CA GLY A 343 -34.20 -14.19 -3.77
C GLY A 343 -33.09 -13.31 -3.18
N PRO A 344 -33.16 -12.88 -1.91
CA PRO A 344 -32.06 -12.21 -1.24
C PRO A 344 -30.99 -13.25 -0.91
N HIS A 345 -29.70 -12.93 -1.02
CA HIS A 345 -28.55 -13.48 -0.26
C HIS A 345 -27.25 -13.34 -1.07
N GLY A 346 -26.15 -13.01 -0.40
CA GLY A 346 -24.82 -13.31 -0.95
C GLY A 346 -23.65 -12.36 -0.66
N SER A 347 -23.57 -11.68 0.50
CA SER A 347 -22.31 -11.06 0.92
C SER A 347 -21.22 -12.09 1.30
N GLY A 348 -21.56 -13.38 1.35
CA GLY A 348 -20.64 -14.48 1.70
C GLY A 348 -19.60 -14.84 0.63
N GLY A 349 -19.78 -14.44 -0.63
CA GLY A 349 -18.87 -14.84 -1.71
C GLY A 349 -17.48 -14.21 -1.64
N ARG A 350 -17.37 -12.91 -1.32
CA ARG A 350 -16.09 -12.17 -1.47
C ARG A 350 -15.05 -12.50 -0.38
N SER A 351 -15.49 -12.85 0.82
CA SER A 351 -14.60 -13.17 1.96
C SER A 351 -14.01 -14.59 1.83
N GLY A 352 -14.84 -15.58 1.47
CA GLY A 352 -14.39 -16.97 1.29
C GLY A 352 -13.34 -17.10 0.19
N HIS A 353 -13.48 -16.33 -0.90
CA HIS A 353 -12.50 -16.33 -1.99
C HIS A 353 -11.13 -15.79 -1.58
N GLN A 354 -11.03 -14.87 -0.61
CA GLN A 354 -9.73 -14.32 -0.20
C GLN A 354 -8.90 -15.32 0.61
N LEU A 355 -9.53 -16.02 1.56
CA LEU A 355 -8.85 -17.08 2.33
C LEU A 355 -8.45 -18.24 1.42
N ALA A 356 -9.36 -18.70 0.56
CA ALA A 356 -9.09 -19.80 -0.38
C ALA A 356 -7.94 -19.46 -1.34
N ARG A 357 -7.87 -18.22 -1.85
CA ARG A 357 -6.73 -17.75 -2.66
C ARG A 357 -5.43 -17.72 -1.86
N GLY A 358 -5.47 -17.24 -0.61
CA GLY A 358 -4.30 -17.23 0.27
C GLY A 358 -3.74 -18.64 0.54
N ILE A 359 -4.62 -19.59 0.86
CA ILE A 359 -4.25 -21.00 1.08
C ILE A 359 -3.72 -21.61 -0.22
N SER A 360 -4.38 -21.35 -1.36
CA SER A 360 -3.92 -21.82 -2.68
C SER A 360 -2.52 -21.28 -3.02
N ALA A 361 -2.24 -20.01 -2.70
CA ALA A 361 -0.93 -19.40 -2.90
C ALA A 361 0.14 -20.01 -1.97
N PHE A 362 -0.21 -20.28 -0.71
CA PHE A 362 0.68 -21.00 0.20
C PHE A 362 1.02 -22.39 -0.34
N GLN A 363 0.02 -23.19 -0.72
CA GLN A 363 0.22 -24.56 -1.21
C GLN A 363 1.10 -24.62 -2.47
N ARG A 364 0.91 -23.67 -3.39
CA ARG A 364 1.68 -23.64 -4.64
C ARG A 364 3.10 -23.11 -4.49
N ASN A 365 3.31 -22.12 -3.62
CA ASN A 365 4.53 -21.31 -3.66
C ASN A 365 5.38 -21.39 -2.39
N THR A 366 4.74 -21.45 -1.22
CA THR A 366 5.45 -21.43 0.07
C THR A 366 5.64 -22.83 0.61
N ALA A 367 4.61 -23.69 0.53
CA ALA A 367 4.63 -25.04 1.07
C ALA A 367 5.83 -25.86 0.57
N PRO A 368 6.20 -25.88 -0.74
CA PRO A 368 7.36 -26.63 -1.20
C PRO A 368 8.69 -26.17 -0.54
N LEU A 369 8.80 -24.89 -0.18
CA LEU A 369 10.01 -24.31 0.41
C LEU A 369 10.16 -24.61 1.90
N VAL A 370 9.04 -24.79 2.62
CA VAL A 370 9.04 -25.02 4.08
C VAL A 370 8.67 -26.46 4.47
N ARG A 371 8.29 -27.32 3.50
CA ARG A 371 7.77 -28.67 3.77
C ARG A 371 8.76 -29.55 4.52
N SER A 372 10.05 -29.50 4.15
CA SER A 372 11.09 -30.29 4.82
C SER A 372 11.20 -29.92 6.29
N GLU A 373 11.22 -28.62 6.58
CA GLU A 373 11.35 -28.09 7.94
C GLU A 373 10.10 -28.37 8.78
N LEU A 374 8.90 -28.14 8.23
CA LEU A 374 7.65 -28.49 8.93
C LEU A 374 7.51 -29.99 9.16
N ALA A 375 7.97 -30.83 8.23
CA ALA A 375 7.97 -32.28 8.41
C ALA A 375 8.98 -32.72 9.48
N ARG A 376 10.12 -32.03 9.60
CA ARG A 376 11.09 -32.23 10.69
C ARG A 376 10.46 -31.88 12.03
N LEU A 377 9.90 -30.67 12.17
CA LEU A 377 9.22 -30.21 13.39
C LEU A 377 8.03 -31.09 13.78
N ALA A 378 7.29 -31.63 12.81
CA ALA A 378 6.20 -32.56 13.09
C ALA A 378 6.67 -33.90 13.66
N ARG A 379 7.89 -34.35 13.34
CA ARG A 379 8.47 -35.60 13.87
C ARG A 379 9.23 -35.39 15.18
N GLU A 380 9.97 -34.28 15.29
CA GLU A 380 10.91 -34.03 16.37
C GLU A 380 10.33 -33.13 17.48
N GLY A 381 9.19 -32.48 17.21
CA GLY A 381 8.61 -31.47 18.10
C GLY A 381 9.22 -30.08 17.92
N GLN A 382 8.60 -29.08 18.54
CA GLN A 382 9.11 -27.70 18.58
C GLN A 382 10.07 -27.50 19.76
N ARG A 383 11.07 -26.63 19.59
CA ARG A 383 12.01 -26.22 20.64
C ARG A 383 12.30 -24.71 20.53
N PRO A 384 11.30 -23.87 20.79
CA PRO A 384 11.45 -22.42 20.67
C PRO A 384 12.44 -21.90 21.70
N SER A 385 13.26 -20.93 21.33
CA SER A 385 14.18 -20.29 22.28
C SER A 385 13.48 -19.31 23.22
N GLN A 386 12.28 -18.84 22.84
CA GLN A 386 11.63 -17.71 23.48
C GLN A 386 10.11 -17.78 23.42
N LEU A 387 9.44 -17.37 24.50
CA LEU A 387 8.03 -17.00 24.51
C LEU A 387 7.87 -15.53 24.12
N PHE A 388 7.13 -15.26 23.05
CA PHE A 388 6.83 -13.89 22.59
C PHE A 388 5.36 -13.56 22.84
N LEU A 389 5.10 -12.69 23.82
CA LEU A 389 3.77 -12.25 24.20
C LEU A 389 3.49 -10.86 23.62
N THR A 390 2.50 -10.76 22.72
CA THR A 390 2.20 -9.51 22.01
C THR A 390 0.71 -9.30 21.76
N CYS A 391 0.38 -8.16 21.16
CA CYS A 391 -0.98 -7.78 20.87
C CYS A 391 -1.57 -8.60 19.69
N ALA A 392 -2.86 -8.86 19.74
CA ALA A 392 -3.66 -9.42 18.65
C ALA A 392 -3.81 -8.45 17.46
N ASP A 393 -3.28 -7.23 17.54
CA ASP A 393 -3.26 -6.26 16.45
C ASP A 393 -2.67 -6.86 15.17
N SER A 394 -3.43 -6.77 14.08
CA SER A 394 -3.10 -7.38 12.78
C SER A 394 -1.80 -6.88 12.13
N ARG A 395 -1.25 -5.76 12.62
CA ARG A 395 0.01 -5.16 12.12
C ARG A 395 1.24 -5.79 12.79
N LEU A 396 1.05 -6.53 13.89
CA LEU A 396 2.12 -7.16 14.64
C LEU A 396 2.36 -8.57 14.09
N VAL A 397 3.37 -8.69 13.24
CA VAL A 397 3.83 -9.95 12.66
C VAL A 397 5.14 -10.32 13.34
N THR A 398 5.06 -11.06 14.46
CA THR A 398 6.19 -11.30 15.37
C THR A 398 7.43 -11.81 14.65
N SER A 399 7.26 -12.83 13.84
CA SER A 399 8.35 -13.49 13.14
C SER A 399 8.94 -12.66 11.99
N MET A 400 8.24 -11.61 11.53
CA MET A 400 8.84 -10.56 10.69
C MET A 400 9.74 -9.65 11.51
N ILE A 401 9.25 -9.22 12.67
CA ILE A 401 9.94 -8.27 13.55
C ILE A 401 11.23 -8.89 14.10
N THR A 402 11.19 -10.18 14.45
CA THR A 402 12.32 -10.91 15.04
C THR A 402 13.14 -11.72 14.03
N SER A 403 12.73 -11.74 12.75
CA SER A 403 13.33 -12.58 11.70
C SER A 403 13.39 -14.07 12.04
N SER A 404 12.35 -14.60 12.70
CA SER A 404 12.28 -15.98 13.20
C SER A 404 11.56 -16.93 12.24
N GLY A 405 12.03 -18.17 12.12
CA GLY A 405 11.42 -19.24 11.33
C GLY A 405 10.37 -20.07 12.09
N PRO A 406 9.78 -21.09 11.44
CA PRO A 406 8.89 -22.05 12.11
C PRO A 406 9.61 -22.76 13.26
N GLY A 407 8.99 -22.80 14.43
CA GLY A 407 9.53 -23.49 15.61
C GLY A 407 10.48 -22.65 16.49
N ASP A 408 10.91 -21.47 16.04
CA ASP A 408 11.86 -20.61 16.78
C ASP A 408 11.20 -19.85 17.94
N LEU A 409 9.92 -19.50 17.80
CA LEU A 409 9.16 -18.74 18.80
C LEU A 409 7.91 -19.48 19.23
N PHE A 410 7.62 -19.46 20.53
CA PHE A 410 6.31 -19.76 21.07
C PHE A 410 5.55 -18.45 21.24
N VAL A 411 4.44 -18.23 20.54
CA VAL A 411 3.81 -16.90 20.45
C VAL A 411 2.43 -16.89 21.09
N VAL A 412 2.22 -15.99 22.04
CA VAL A 412 0.90 -15.68 22.62
C VAL A 412 0.44 -14.32 22.10
N ARG A 413 -0.73 -14.28 21.46
CA ARG A 413 -1.34 -13.04 20.95
C ARG A 413 -2.69 -12.82 21.60
N ASN A 414 -2.81 -11.75 22.38
CA ASN A 414 -4.05 -11.38 23.03
C ASN A 414 -4.31 -9.87 22.91
N VAL A 415 -5.51 -9.41 23.27
CA VAL A 415 -5.86 -7.99 23.13
C VAL A 415 -5.09 -7.17 24.17
N GLY A 416 -4.13 -6.35 23.73
CA GLY A 416 -3.37 -5.48 24.62
C GLY A 416 -2.16 -6.11 25.30
N ASN A 417 -1.70 -7.29 24.83
CA ASN A 417 -0.52 -7.99 25.35
C ASN A 417 -0.53 -8.14 26.88
N LEU A 418 -1.70 -8.44 27.43
CA LEU A 418 -1.97 -8.50 28.87
C LEU A 418 -1.62 -9.89 29.43
N VAL A 419 -1.10 -9.90 30.65
CA VAL A 419 -0.78 -11.06 31.47
C VAL A 419 -1.64 -10.96 32.72
N PRO A 420 -2.65 -11.83 32.90
CA PRO A 420 -3.39 -11.89 34.15
C PRO A 420 -2.47 -12.18 35.34
N LEU A 421 -2.77 -11.59 36.49
CA LEU A 421 -2.12 -11.96 37.75
C LEU A 421 -2.56 -13.36 38.18
N PRO A 422 -1.66 -14.18 38.76
CA PRO A 422 -2.03 -15.48 39.31
C PRO A 422 -3.16 -15.36 40.33
N GLY A 423 -4.13 -16.27 40.29
CA GLY A 423 -5.25 -16.30 41.24
C GLY A 423 -6.40 -15.34 40.94
N GLU A 424 -6.27 -14.39 40.00
CA GLU A 424 -7.41 -13.63 39.44
C GLU A 424 -8.14 -14.40 38.29
N GLU A 425 -7.74 -15.66 38.11
CA GLU A 425 -8.04 -16.63 37.05
C GLU A 425 -9.49 -17.13 36.98
N SER A 426 -10.48 -16.37 37.42
CA SER A 426 -11.88 -16.77 37.18
C SER A 426 -12.23 -16.60 35.68
N GLY A 427 -11.77 -17.54 34.84
CA GLY A 427 -12.13 -17.74 33.44
C GLY A 427 -11.10 -17.38 32.36
N ASP A 428 -9.87 -16.98 32.70
CA ASP A 428 -8.88 -16.40 31.76
C ASP A 428 -7.54 -17.19 31.68
N ASP A 429 -7.58 -18.51 31.86
CA ASP A 429 -6.38 -19.36 32.09
C ASP A 429 -5.48 -19.58 30.87
N SER A 430 -5.94 -19.15 29.69
CA SER A 430 -5.22 -19.38 28.42
C SER A 430 -3.79 -18.81 28.44
N VAL A 431 -3.59 -17.63 29.05
CA VAL A 431 -2.26 -17.01 29.14
C VAL A 431 -1.41 -17.66 30.21
N ALA A 432 -1.95 -17.96 31.40
CA ALA A 432 -1.23 -18.64 32.47
C ALA A 432 -0.77 -20.04 32.02
N ALA A 433 -1.66 -20.81 31.40
CA ALA A 433 -1.34 -22.13 30.83
C ALA A 433 -0.27 -22.03 29.74
N ALA A 434 -0.30 -20.99 28.89
CA ALA A 434 0.73 -20.79 27.87
C ALA A 434 2.09 -20.41 28.48
N ILE A 435 2.11 -19.63 29.57
CA ILE A 435 3.33 -19.30 30.32
C ILE A 435 3.92 -20.57 30.94
N GLU A 436 3.11 -21.33 31.68
CA GLU A 436 3.54 -22.59 32.30
C GLU A 436 4.05 -23.57 31.25
N TYR A 437 3.32 -23.76 30.15
CA TYR A 437 3.76 -24.64 29.06
C TYR A 437 5.09 -24.16 28.42
N ALA A 438 5.26 -22.86 28.23
CA ALA A 438 6.49 -22.31 27.66
C ALA A 438 7.71 -22.54 28.57
N VAL A 439 7.55 -22.32 29.88
CA VAL A 439 8.64 -22.38 30.84
C VAL A 439 8.93 -23.82 31.27
N ASP A 440 7.90 -24.59 31.63
CA ASP A 440 8.08 -25.89 32.28
C ASP A 440 8.13 -27.05 31.28
N VAL A 441 7.45 -26.92 30.13
CA VAL A 441 7.40 -27.97 29.11
C VAL A 441 8.36 -27.68 27.96
N LEU A 442 8.31 -26.47 27.38
CA LEU A 442 9.18 -26.10 26.26
C LEU A 442 10.55 -25.60 26.68
N GLN A 443 10.73 -25.22 27.97
CA GLN A 443 11.99 -24.75 28.53
C GLN A 443 12.60 -23.60 27.72
N VAL A 444 11.76 -22.60 27.39
CA VAL A 444 12.24 -21.39 26.71
C VAL A 444 13.27 -20.66 27.58
N ARG A 445 14.27 -20.02 26.95
CA ARG A 445 15.33 -19.30 27.64
C ARG A 445 14.97 -17.85 27.93
N SER A 446 13.98 -17.30 27.24
CA SER A 446 13.50 -15.95 27.51
C SER A 446 12.00 -15.76 27.24
N ILE A 447 11.42 -14.75 27.89
CA ILE A 447 10.07 -14.24 27.63
C ILE A 447 10.18 -12.77 27.21
N THR A 448 9.52 -12.41 26.12
CA THR A 448 9.40 -11.01 25.70
C THR A 448 7.96 -10.55 25.72
N VAL A 449 7.70 -9.44 26.40
CA VAL A 449 6.44 -8.70 26.30
C VAL A 449 6.61 -7.56 25.32
N CYS A 450 5.86 -7.59 24.22
CA CYS A 450 5.93 -6.60 23.16
C CYS A 450 4.66 -5.74 23.10
N GLY A 451 4.80 -4.47 23.50
CA GLY A 451 3.83 -3.41 23.26
C GLY A 451 4.05 -2.74 21.91
N HIS A 452 3.10 -1.89 21.46
CA HIS A 452 3.23 -1.23 20.16
C HIS A 452 2.50 0.11 20.08
N SER A 453 2.90 0.95 19.11
CA SER A 453 2.27 2.25 18.91
C SER A 453 0.83 2.14 18.39
N GLY A 454 -0.03 3.05 18.86
CA GLY A 454 -1.44 3.10 18.49
C GLY A 454 -2.20 1.82 18.82
N CYS A 455 -2.00 1.27 20.02
CA CYS A 455 -2.68 0.07 20.48
C CYS A 455 -4.16 0.34 20.79
N GLY A 456 -5.06 -0.28 20.02
CA GLY A 456 -6.50 -0.12 20.21
C GLY A 456 -7.02 -0.63 21.56
N ALA A 457 -6.33 -1.59 22.18
CA ALA A 457 -6.68 -2.08 23.52
C ALA A 457 -6.37 -1.04 24.60
N MET A 458 -5.20 -0.38 24.51
CA MET A 458 -4.81 0.68 25.45
C MET A 458 -5.68 1.92 25.26
N GLN A 459 -6.03 2.26 24.02
CA GLN A 459 -7.03 3.30 23.73
C GLN A 459 -8.38 2.98 24.38
N ALA A 460 -8.89 1.76 24.18
CA ALA A 460 -10.17 1.34 24.76
C ALA A 460 -10.16 1.30 26.30
N LEU A 461 -8.99 1.05 26.90
CA LEU A 461 -8.78 1.09 28.34
C LEU A 461 -8.76 2.53 28.88
N LEU A 462 -8.13 3.47 28.17
CA LEU A 462 -8.16 4.90 28.50
C LEU A 462 -9.56 5.50 28.40
N ASP A 463 -10.32 5.12 27.37
CA ASP A 463 -11.66 5.65 27.10
C ASP A 463 -12.75 4.94 27.94
N ALA A 464 -12.38 4.06 28.87
CA ALA A 464 -13.32 3.22 29.60
C ALA A 464 -14.04 4.00 30.71
N GLU A 465 -15.32 4.31 30.49
CA GLU A 465 -16.20 4.91 31.51
C GLU A 465 -16.55 3.93 32.66
N PRO A 466 -16.50 4.37 33.94
CA PRO A 466 -16.98 3.60 35.08
C PRO A 466 -18.46 3.23 34.95
N GLY A 467 -18.82 1.95 35.19
CA GLY A 467 -20.21 1.50 35.29
C GLY A 467 -20.90 1.02 34.00
N GLY A 468 -20.20 0.93 32.87
CA GLY A 468 -20.78 0.39 31.63
C GLY A 468 -20.98 -1.14 31.62
N ALA A 469 -21.72 -1.66 30.62
CA ALA A 469 -22.03 -3.09 30.48
C ALA A 469 -20.79 -4.01 30.51
N ARG A 470 -20.83 -5.09 31.32
CA ARG A 470 -19.72 -6.06 31.50
C ARG A 470 -19.57 -7.01 30.30
N THR A 471 -18.96 -6.53 29.22
CA THR A 471 -18.62 -7.36 28.05
C THR A 471 -17.39 -8.24 28.33
N PRO A 472 -17.19 -9.34 27.57
CA PRO A 472 -15.96 -10.13 27.65
C PRO A 472 -14.69 -9.29 27.44
N LEU A 473 -14.73 -8.33 26.50
CA LEU A 473 -13.63 -7.40 26.26
C LEU A 473 -13.32 -6.54 27.50
N LYS A 474 -14.35 -5.96 28.15
CA LYS A 474 -14.11 -5.16 29.37
C LYS A 474 -13.58 -6.01 30.52
N ARG A 475 -14.05 -7.26 30.67
CA ARG A 475 -13.48 -8.19 31.65
C ARG A 475 -12.02 -8.50 31.36
N TRP A 476 -11.66 -8.71 30.09
CA TRP A 476 -10.28 -8.94 29.69
C TRP A 476 -9.38 -7.72 29.96
N LEU A 477 -9.84 -6.52 29.59
CA LEU A 477 -9.07 -5.28 29.76
C LEU A 477 -8.85 -4.89 31.24
N ARG A 478 -9.55 -5.51 32.20
CA ARG A 478 -9.31 -5.29 33.64
C ARG A 478 -7.86 -5.59 34.03
N HIS A 479 -7.22 -6.54 33.34
CA HIS A 479 -5.82 -6.93 33.57
C HIS A 479 -4.82 -5.81 33.19
N GLY A 480 -5.30 -4.76 32.51
CA GLY A 480 -4.54 -3.53 32.24
C GLY A 480 -4.80 -2.39 33.23
N LEU A 481 -5.76 -2.51 34.16
CA LEU A 481 -6.03 -1.47 35.17
C LEU A 481 -4.80 -1.12 36.02
N PRO A 482 -3.97 -2.08 36.48
CA PRO A 482 -2.73 -1.76 37.17
C PRO A 482 -1.77 -0.89 36.33
N SER A 483 -1.79 -1.02 35.00
CA SER A 483 -1.00 -0.17 34.09
C SER A 483 -1.51 1.28 34.08
N LEU A 484 -2.83 1.50 34.18
CA LEU A 484 -3.43 2.83 34.31
C LEU A 484 -3.10 3.45 35.67
N GLU A 485 -3.24 2.69 36.75
CA GLU A 485 -2.90 3.14 38.11
C GLU A 485 -1.43 3.53 38.19
N ARG A 486 -0.54 2.70 37.63
CA ARG A 486 0.90 2.99 37.53
C ARG A 486 1.19 4.25 36.72
N MET A 487 0.46 4.49 35.65
CA MET A 487 0.63 5.68 34.82
C MET A 487 0.15 6.96 35.52
N ALA A 488 -0.84 6.84 36.41
CA ALA A 488 -1.39 7.95 37.19
C ALA A 488 -0.57 8.30 38.46
N ASP A 489 0.30 7.39 38.91
CA ASP A 489 1.17 7.60 40.07
C ASP A 489 2.31 8.58 39.75
N GLU A 490 2.13 9.86 40.10
CA GLU A 490 3.13 10.93 39.92
C GLU A 490 4.44 10.68 40.68
N GLY A 491 4.44 9.78 41.68
CA GLY A 491 5.61 9.43 42.47
C GLY A 491 6.59 8.47 41.80
N ARG A 492 6.23 7.89 40.63
CA ARG A 492 7.07 6.91 39.91
C ARG A 492 7.61 7.47 38.59
N PRO A 493 8.90 7.24 38.29
CA PRO A 493 9.43 7.55 36.97
C PRO A 493 8.75 6.67 35.91
N TRP A 494 8.23 7.33 34.89
CA TRP A 494 7.46 6.70 33.81
C TRP A 494 8.42 6.12 32.76
N ALA A 495 7.96 5.04 32.12
CA ALA A 495 8.72 4.44 31.04
C ALA A 495 8.72 5.39 29.82
N ARG A 496 9.90 5.63 29.24
CA ARG A 496 10.08 6.55 28.11
C ARG A 496 10.90 5.93 27.00
N LEU A 497 10.79 6.47 25.79
CA LEU A 497 11.68 6.11 24.69
C LEU A 497 12.99 6.90 24.81
N ALA A 498 14.10 6.29 24.38
CA ALA A 498 15.37 6.99 24.30
C ALA A 498 15.24 8.21 23.38
N GLY A 499 15.73 9.36 23.85
CA GLY A 499 15.74 10.60 23.08
C GLY A 499 14.40 11.34 22.92
N ARG A 500 13.26 10.81 23.41
CA ARG A 500 11.98 11.54 23.35
C ARG A 500 10.96 11.16 24.41
N VAL A 501 10.06 12.11 24.68
CA VAL A 501 8.86 11.91 25.49
C VAL A 501 7.81 11.15 24.66
N PRO A 502 6.94 10.34 25.30
CA PRO A 502 5.76 9.78 24.63
C PRO A 502 4.94 10.86 23.91
N ALA A 503 4.43 10.54 22.72
CA ALA A 503 3.70 11.49 21.88
C ALA A 503 2.30 11.81 22.44
N ASP A 504 1.68 10.84 23.10
CA ASP A 504 0.35 10.94 23.69
C ASP A 504 0.21 9.98 24.89
N ALA A 505 -0.93 10.09 25.59
CA ALA A 505 -1.26 9.23 26.74
C ALA A 505 -1.37 7.74 26.37
N VAL A 506 -1.71 7.42 25.11
CA VAL A 506 -1.84 6.04 24.65
C VAL A 506 -0.47 5.40 24.51
N GLU A 507 0.49 6.10 23.91
CA GLU A 507 1.89 5.66 23.83
C GLU A 507 2.49 5.51 25.22
N GLN A 508 2.26 6.47 26.12
CA GLN A 508 2.70 6.37 27.51
C GLN A 508 2.10 5.12 28.20
N LEU A 509 0.81 4.86 28.02
CA LEU A 509 0.16 3.67 28.57
C LEU A 509 0.72 2.38 27.94
N CYS A 510 1.02 2.37 26.63
CA CYS A 510 1.62 1.21 25.97
C CYS A 510 2.99 0.84 26.58
N LEU A 511 3.85 1.84 26.81
CA LEU A 511 5.17 1.63 27.42
C LEU A 511 5.04 1.18 28.87
N THR A 512 4.16 1.84 29.64
CA THR A 512 3.88 1.50 31.04
C THR A 512 3.31 0.10 31.17
N ASN A 513 2.44 -0.29 30.24
CA ASN A 513 1.84 -1.61 30.21
C ASN A 513 2.89 -2.71 30.02
N VAL A 514 3.88 -2.53 29.14
CA VAL A 514 4.97 -3.52 28.99
C VAL A 514 5.69 -3.75 30.32
N VAL A 515 6.01 -2.68 31.04
CA VAL A 515 6.66 -2.77 32.37
C VAL A 515 5.76 -3.50 33.37
N GLN A 516 4.47 -3.13 33.43
CA GLN A 516 3.49 -3.76 34.32
C GLN A 516 3.35 -5.26 34.05
N GLN A 517 3.24 -5.66 32.78
CA GLN A 517 3.06 -7.07 32.42
C GLN A 517 4.31 -7.92 32.69
N LEU A 518 5.52 -7.32 32.64
CA LEU A 518 6.73 -7.99 33.11
C LEU A 518 6.70 -8.24 34.63
N GLU A 519 6.06 -7.38 35.41
CA GLU A 519 5.86 -7.63 36.86
C GLU A 519 4.83 -8.73 37.09
N HIS A 520 3.75 -8.76 36.32
CA HIS A 520 2.78 -9.85 36.38
C HIS A 520 3.45 -11.20 36.04
N LEU A 521 4.30 -11.25 35.01
CA LEU A 521 5.08 -12.46 34.68
C LEU A 521 5.91 -12.95 35.87
N ARG A 522 6.56 -12.06 36.62
CA ARG A 522 7.36 -12.45 37.81
C ARG A 522 6.52 -13.05 38.93
N ALA A 523 5.21 -12.79 38.97
CA ALA A 523 4.32 -13.35 39.97
C ALA A 523 3.93 -14.81 39.67
N HIS A 524 4.04 -15.27 38.42
CA HIS A 524 3.75 -16.66 38.05
C HIS A 524 4.83 -17.59 38.62
N GLU A 525 4.42 -18.69 39.27
CA GLU A 525 5.35 -19.58 39.98
C GLU A 525 6.43 -20.16 39.05
N SER A 526 6.04 -20.65 37.86
CA SER A 526 6.96 -21.20 36.86
C SER A 526 8.04 -20.20 36.45
N VAL A 527 7.65 -18.95 36.16
CA VAL A 527 8.56 -17.86 35.80
C VAL A 527 9.45 -17.47 36.97
N SER A 528 8.88 -17.28 38.16
CA SER A 528 9.62 -16.87 39.36
C SER A 528 10.68 -17.90 39.75
N ARG A 529 10.39 -19.19 39.59
CA ARG A 529 11.33 -20.30 39.81
C ARG A 529 12.43 -20.26 38.75
N ALA A 530 12.08 -20.23 37.46
CA ALA A 530 13.07 -20.24 36.39
C ALA A 530 14.00 -19.00 36.40
N LEU A 531 13.51 -17.84 36.85
CA LEU A 531 14.34 -16.65 37.09
C LEU A 531 15.32 -16.83 38.25
N ARG A 532 14.90 -17.46 39.35
CA ARG A 532 15.79 -17.76 40.49
C ARG A 532 16.88 -18.76 40.13
N ASP A 533 16.56 -19.68 39.22
CA ASP A 533 17.48 -20.71 38.75
C ASP A 533 18.38 -20.22 37.59
N ASP A 534 18.32 -18.94 37.21
CA ASP A 534 19.05 -18.34 36.08
C ASP A 534 18.81 -19.06 34.74
N ALA A 535 17.65 -19.72 34.61
CA ALA A 535 17.26 -20.48 33.43
C ALA A 535 16.39 -19.68 32.46
N LEU A 536 15.96 -18.47 32.85
CA LEU A 536 15.01 -17.64 32.12
C LEU A 536 15.33 -16.15 32.22
N GLU A 537 15.28 -15.44 31.09
CA GLU A 537 15.36 -13.98 31.03
C GLU A 537 14.03 -13.33 30.65
N LEU A 538 13.78 -12.12 31.15
CA LEU A 538 12.60 -11.32 30.78
C LEU A 538 13.01 -10.06 30.02
N HIS A 539 12.45 -9.85 28.83
CA HIS A 539 12.68 -8.64 28.03
C HIS A 539 11.39 -7.85 27.79
N GLY A 540 11.46 -6.53 27.97
CA GLY A 540 10.43 -5.61 27.50
C GLY A 540 10.75 -5.12 26.10
N MET A 541 9.76 -5.09 25.23
CA MET A 541 9.91 -4.58 23.87
C MET A 541 8.77 -3.62 23.53
N TYR A 542 9.10 -2.57 22.77
CA TYR A 542 8.11 -1.67 22.17
C TYR A 542 8.35 -1.57 20.65
N PHE A 543 7.29 -1.76 19.86
CA PHE A 543 7.35 -1.66 18.41
C PHE A 543 6.55 -0.48 17.88
N HIS A 544 7.24 0.50 17.30
CA HIS A 544 6.62 1.64 16.66
C HIS A 544 6.18 1.29 15.23
N VAL A 545 4.89 1.01 15.05
CA VAL A 545 4.32 0.49 13.80
C VAL A 545 4.48 1.48 12.64
N GLY A 546 4.35 2.79 12.89
CA GLY A 546 4.45 3.81 11.85
C GLY A 546 5.85 4.00 11.28
N GLU A 547 6.87 3.70 12.07
CA GLU A 547 8.29 3.86 11.71
C GLU A 547 8.97 2.52 11.42
N ALA A 548 8.28 1.41 11.68
CA ALA A 548 8.83 0.06 11.66
C ALA A 548 10.08 -0.09 12.54
N GLN A 549 10.08 0.55 13.70
CA GLN A 549 11.21 0.60 14.63
C GLN A 549 10.92 -0.21 15.91
N ALA A 550 11.89 -1.03 16.31
CA ALA A 550 11.88 -1.78 17.56
C ALA A 550 12.73 -1.10 18.64
N TYR A 551 12.28 -1.18 19.89
CA TYR A 551 12.98 -0.71 21.07
C TYR A 551 12.97 -1.80 22.15
N LEU A 552 14.06 -1.92 22.91
CA LEU A 552 14.18 -2.84 24.04
C LEU A 552 14.25 -2.06 25.35
N LEU A 553 13.61 -2.60 26.38
CA LEU A 553 13.60 -2.02 27.70
C LEU A 553 14.94 -2.26 28.39
N THR A 554 15.63 -1.18 28.74
CA THR A 554 16.83 -1.14 29.55
C THR A 554 16.55 -0.44 30.88
N GLU A 555 17.35 -0.76 31.90
CA GLU A 555 17.39 -0.02 33.15
C GLU A 555 18.55 0.97 33.09
N ALA A 556 18.24 2.28 33.05
CA ALA A 556 19.24 3.34 32.99
C ALA A 556 18.89 4.44 34.01
N ASP A 557 19.86 4.84 34.83
CA ASP A 557 19.74 5.91 35.84
C ASP A 557 18.53 5.78 36.78
N GLY A 558 18.18 4.54 37.18
CA GLY A 558 17.02 4.27 38.04
C GLY A 558 15.65 4.41 37.35
N GLY A 559 15.63 4.70 36.05
CA GLY A 559 14.44 4.77 35.21
C GLY A 559 14.35 3.61 34.21
N LYS A 560 13.12 3.32 33.76
CA LYS A 560 12.83 2.36 32.70
C LYS A 560 12.87 3.09 31.35
N VAL A 561 13.84 2.77 30.49
CA VAL A 561 14.01 3.42 29.19
C VAL A 561 13.93 2.39 28.08
N PHE A 562 13.20 2.68 27.01
CA PHE A 562 13.14 1.86 25.81
C PHE A 562 14.13 2.42 24.79
N ASP A 563 15.24 1.72 24.58
CA ASP A 563 16.32 2.15 23.69
C ASP A 563 16.29 1.43 22.34
N HIS A 564 16.93 2.01 21.34
CA HIS A 564 17.10 1.39 20.03
C HIS A 564 17.87 0.07 20.17
N VAL A 565 17.46 -0.93 19.38
CA VAL A 565 18.27 -2.13 19.21
C VAL A 565 19.50 -1.77 18.37
N GLU A 566 20.66 -1.59 19.01
CA GLU A 566 21.91 -1.31 18.31
C GLU A 566 22.45 -2.57 17.59
N ALA A 567 23.33 -2.37 16.60
CA ALA A 567 23.94 -3.47 15.84
C ALA A 567 24.88 -4.37 16.68
N ALA A 568 25.12 -4.02 17.95
CA ALA A 568 26.14 -4.60 18.83
C ALA A 568 25.63 -5.60 19.89
N ASP A 569 24.33 -5.86 20.03
CA ASP A 569 23.79 -6.87 20.98
C ASP A 569 24.00 -8.34 20.52
N ARG A 570 25.06 -8.62 19.76
CA ARG A 570 25.43 -9.97 19.27
C ARG A 570 26.37 -10.75 20.19
N SER A 571 26.64 -10.23 21.39
CA SER A 571 27.46 -10.90 22.40
C SER A 571 26.69 -11.07 23.70
N ALA A 572 25.71 -11.98 23.68
CA ALA A 572 25.20 -12.71 24.83
C ALA A 572 24.85 -14.13 24.37
#